data_AF-A0A7J5EWS5-F1
#
_entry.id   AF-A0A7J5EWS5-F1
#
_cell.length_a   1.000
_cell.length_b   1.000
_cell.length_c   1.000
_cell.angle_alpha   90.00
_cell.angle_beta   90.00
_cell.angle_gamma   90.00
#
_symmetry.space_group_name_H-M   'P 1'
#
loop_
_entity.id
_entity.type
_entity.pdbx_description
1 polymer ?
#
loop_
_entity_poly.entity_id
_entity_poly.type
_entity_poly.pdbx_seq_one_letter_code
_entity_poly.pdbx_strand_id
1 'polypeptide(L)'
;MASDTSSRHDKHDEHGHGIAHVAAIKVLLGTWIALMILTIITVAATKIDLGTNWNLALAMAIAVIKATLVVLFFMHLAYDKLFHTVLVVGGLLAAALFVGFALMDSGQYQHTVIWDTDRPPAAPIGPRPVP
;
A
#
# COMPACT_ATOMS: atom_id res chain seq x y z
N MET A 1 58.18 33.01 -41.79
CA MET A 1 56.75 32.93 -41.47
C MET A 1 56.55 31.66 -40.65
N ALA A 2 56.89 31.76 -39.36
CA ALA A 2 56.85 30.64 -38.41
C ALA A 2 55.52 30.71 -37.66
N SER A 3 54.87 29.56 -37.57
CA SER A 3 53.51 29.34 -37.09
C SER A 3 53.30 29.70 -35.62
N ASP A 4 52.17 30.35 -35.37
CA ASP A 4 51.61 30.72 -34.09
C ASP A 4 51.58 29.56 -33.08
N THR A 5 52.18 29.76 -31.92
CA THR A 5 52.00 28.89 -30.75
C THR A 5 50.82 29.42 -29.95
N SER A 6 49.59 29.06 -30.35
CA SER A 6 48.41 29.35 -29.53
C SER A 6 48.42 28.42 -28.32
N SER A 7 48.66 28.99 -27.14
CA SER A 7 48.45 28.35 -25.84
C SER A 7 47.01 27.86 -25.71
N ARG A 8 46.81 26.55 -25.84
CA ARG A 8 45.53 25.90 -25.58
C ARG A 8 45.36 25.82 -24.06
N HIS A 9 44.61 26.77 -23.53
CA HIS A 9 44.17 26.81 -22.14
C HIS A 9 43.08 25.75 -22.00
N ASP A 10 43.47 24.53 -21.60
CA ASP A 10 42.51 23.50 -21.21
C ASP A 10 41.83 23.96 -19.91
N LYS A 11 40.68 24.62 -20.07
CA LYS A 11 39.73 24.81 -18.99
C LYS A 11 39.19 23.43 -18.65
N HIS A 12 39.68 22.87 -17.54
CA HIS A 12 39.02 21.76 -16.90
C HIS A 12 37.64 22.24 -16.44
N ASP A 13 36.62 21.80 -17.16
CA ASP A 13 35.22 21.96 -16.82
C ASP A 13 34.94 21.16 -15.53
N GLU A 14 34.96 21.84 -14.38
CA GLU A 14 34.37 21.34 -13.15
C GLU A 14 32.85 21.36 -13.28
N HIS A 15 32.30 20.32 -13.91
CA HIS A 15 30.87 20.02 -13.87
C HIS A 15 30.50 19.53 -12.46
N GLY A 16 30.25 20.47 -11.57
CA GLY A 16 29.57 20.23 -10.29
C GLY A 16 28.14 19.75 -10.51
N HIS A 17 27.95 18.45 -10.72
CA HIS A 17 26.66 17.76 -10.74
C HIS A 17 26.06 17.63 -9.33
N GLY A 18 25.80 18.77 -8.66
CA GLY A 18 25.42 18.81 -7.24
C GLY A 18 23.94 19.05 -6.94
N ILE A 19 23.06 19.24 -7.94
CA ILE A 19 21.69 19.73 -7.68
C ILE A 19 20.65 18.89 -8.45
N ALA A 20 20.34 17.69 -7.94
CA ALA A 20 19.16 16.94 -8.42
C ALA A 20 18.48 16.05 -7.36
N HIS A 21 19.15 15.67 -6.27
CA HIS A 21 18.61 14.64 -5.36
C HIS A 21 18.01 15.12 -4.02
N VAL A 22 18.15 16.40 -3.66
CA VAL A 22 17.64 16.90 -2.36
C VAL A 22 16.10 16.97 -2.31
N ALA A 23 15.44 17.12 -3.47
CA ALA A 23 13.98 17.17 -3.54
C ALA A 23 13.33 15.82 -3.18
N ALA A 24 13.92 14.71 -3.61
CA ALA A 24 13.37 13.37 -3.37
C ALA A 24 13.40 12.98 -1.89
N ILE A 25 14.51 13.27 -1.18
CA ILE A 25 14.62 12.97 0.27
C ILE A 25 13.57 13.73 1.07
N LYS A 26 13.30 15.00 0.75
CA LYS A 26 12.34 15.83 1.49
C LYS A 26 10.90 15.32 1.31
N VAL A 27 10.54 14.90 0.10
CA VAL A 27 9.21 14.34 -0.19
C VAL A 27 9.02 13.02 0.56
N LEU A 28 9.99 12.11 0.50
CA LEU A 28 9.94 10.81 1.20
C LEU A 28 9.88 10.96 2.72
N LEU A 29 10.65 11.89 3.28
CA LEU A 29 10.63 12.17 4.71
C LEU A 29 9.30 12.83 5.12
N GLY A 30 8.77 13.73 4.29
CA GLY A 30 7.46 14.35 4.51
C GLY A 30 6.31 13.34 4.50
N THR A 31 6.28 12.41 3.53
CA THR A 31 5.29 11.33 3.52
C THR A 31 5.48 10.35 4.65
N TRP A 32 6.71 10.03 5.04
CA TRP A 32 6.96 9.21 6.22
C TRP A 32 6.34 9.81 7.49
N ILE A 33 6.54 11.11 7.73
CA ILE A 33 5.92 11.82 8.87
C ILE A 33 4.39 11.78 8.75
N ALA A 34 3.84 12.05 7.56
CA ALA A 34 2.40 11.99 7.33
C ALA A 34 1.80 10.60 7.66
N LEU A 35 2.48 9.52 7.27
CA LEU A 35 2.06 8.15 7.58
C LEU A 35 2.16 7.83 9.08
N MET A 36 3.19 8.33 9.75
CA MET A 36 3.33 8.21 11.21
C MET A 36 2.16 8.90 11.93
N ILE A 37 1.82 10.12 11.53
CA ILE A 37 0.67 10.86 12.07
C ILE A 37 -0.63 10.08 11.84
N LEU A 38 -0.88 9.62 10.60
CA LEU A 38 -2.07 8.82 10.29
C LEU A 38 -2.11 7.51 11.10
N THR A 39 -0.95 6.94 11.45
CA THR A 39 -0.87 5.74 12.29
C THR A 39 -1.23 6.00 13.74
N ILE A 40 -0.74 7.10 14.32
CA ILE A 40 -1.16 7.54 15.65
C ILE A 40 -2.66 7.80 15.66
N ILE A 41 -3.19 8.47 14.62
CA ILE A 41 -4.63 8.72 14.47
C ILE A 41 -5.41 7.40 14.40
N THR A 42 -4.94 6.39 13.67
CA THR A 42 -5.62 5.08 13.65
C THR A 42 -5.65 4.42 15.03
N VAL A 43 -4.53 4.43 15.75
CA VAL A 43 -4.47 3.86 17.11
C VAL A 43 -5.34 4.64 18.09
N ALA A 44 -5.41 5.97 17.95
CA ALA A 44 -6.33 6.78 18.75
C ALA A 44 -7.79 6.49 18.39
N ALA A 45 -8.09 6.31 17.11
CA ALA A 45 -9.44 5.98 16.64
C ALA A 45 -9.93 4.63 17.20
N THR A 46 -9.05 3.64 17.42
CA THR A 46 -9.45 2.38 18.07
C THR A 46 -9.73 2.51 19.56
N LYS A 47 -9.36 3.63 20.20
CA LYS A 47 -9.67 3.92 21.61
C LYS A 47 -11.03 4.60 21.81
N ILE A 48 -11.63 5.10 20.73
CA ILE A 48 -12.94 5.73 20.76
C ILE A 48 -13.98 4.68 20.38
N ASP A 49 -14.98 4.49 21.22
CA ASP A 49 -16.04 3.53 20.96
C ASP A 49 -17.23 4.24 20.32
N LEU A 50 -17.26 4.25 18.98
CA LEU A 50 -18.37 4.82 18.19
C LEU A 50 -19.38 3.73 17.77
N GLY A 51 -19.23 2.51 18.33
CA GLY A 51 -19.95 1.31 17.94
C GLY A 51 -19.24 0.53 16.82
N THR A 52 -19.50 -0.78 16.75
CA THR A 52 -18.77 -1.73 15.89
C THR A 52 -18.73 -1.32 14.41
N ASN A 53 -19.87 -0.90 13.85
CA ASN A 53 -19.97 -0.57 12.43
C ASN A 53 -19.26 0.74 12.09
N TRP A 54 -19.35 1.73 12.98
CA TRP A 54 -18.77 3.05 12.74
C TRP A 54 -17.27 3.06 12.96
N ASN A 55 -16.77 2.29 13.94
CA ASN A 55 -15.35 2.06 14.14
C ASN A 55 -14.72 1.37 12.92
N LEU A 56 -15.39 0.38 12.33
CA LEU A 56 -14.91 -0.29 11.11
C LEU A 56 -14.88 0.67 9.92
N ALA A 57 -15.94 1.44 9.69
CA ALA A 57 -15.99 2.41 8.59
C ALA A 57 -14.87 3.46 8.70
N LEU A 58 -14.64 3.99 9.91
CA LEU A 58 -13.57 4.94 10.18
C LEU A 58 -12.18 4.32 9.96
N ALA A 59 -11.96 3.09 10.44
CA ALA A 59 -10.70 2.37 10.26
C ALA A 59 -10.41 2.12 8.77
N MET A 60 -11.41 1.74 7.99
CA MET A 60 -11.30 1.55 6.53
C MET A 60 -11.00 2.86 5.80
N ALA A 61 -11.66 3.96 6.17
CA ALA A 61 -11.39 5.27 5.58
C ALA A 61 -9.93 5.70 5.80
N ILE A 62 -9.42 5.57 7.04
CA ILE A 62 -8.03 5.93 7.35
C ILE A 62 -7.06 4.98 6.61
N ALA A 63 -7.37 3.69 6.52
CA ALA A 63 -6.55 2.72 5.79
C ALA A 63 -6.44 3.06 4.30
N VAL A 64 -7.54 3.46 3.65
CA VAL A 64 -7.52 3.88 2.23
C VAL A 64 -6.65 5.12 2.04
N ILE A 65 -6.78 6.13 2.91
CA ILE A 65 -5.95 7.35 2.82
C ILE A 65 -4.45 7.01 2.94
N LYS A 66 -4.08 6.13 3.88
CA LYS A 66 -2.69 5.64 4.01
C LYS A 66 -2.22 4.95 2.73
N ALA A 67 -3.03 4.05 2.19
CA ALA A 67 -2.70 3.31 0.97
C ALA A 67 -2.50 4.27 -0.22
N THR A 68 -3.35 5.29 -0.37
CA THR A 68 -3.21 6.32 -1.42
C THR A 68 -1.90 7.10 -1.27
N LEU A 69 -1.53 7.52 -0.06
CA LEU A 69 -0.24 8.19 0.20
C LEU A 69 0.96 7.30 -0.18
N VAL A 70 0.91 6.01 0.15
CA VAL A 70 1.96 5.05 -0.21
C VAL A 70 2.07 4.91 -1.73
N VAL A 71 0.94 4.71 -2.43
CA VAL A 71 0.92 4.53 -3.89
C VAL A 71 1.39 5.80 -4.60
N LEU A 72 0.93 6.98 -4.20
CA LEU A 72 1.30 8.22 -4.89
C LEU A 72 2.78 8.58 -4.73
N PHE A 73 3.35 8.41 -3.53
CA PHE A 73 4.67 8.95 -3.21
C PHE A 73 5.76 7.88 -3.07
N PHE A 74 5.50 6.74 -2.42
CA PHE A 74 6.50 5.66 -2.26
C PHE A 74 6.62 4.79 -3.50
N MET A 75 5.51 4.53 -4.20
CA MET A 75 5.56 3.86 -5.52
C MET A 75 5.87 4.84 -6.66
N HIS A 76 6.21 6.09 -6.34
CA HIS A 76 6.57 7.14 -7.29
C HIS A 76 5.49 7.46 -8.35
N LEU A 77 4.24 6.98 -8.16
CA LEU A 77 3.20 7.04 -9.17
C LEU A 77 2.84 8.48 -9.58
N ALA A 78 2.99 9.44 -8.67
CA ALA A 78 2.77 10.85 -8.95
C ALA A 78 3.79 11.47 -9.95
N TYR A 79 4.95 10.86 -10.12
CA TYR A 79 6.04 11.36 -10.96
C TYR A 79 6.48 10.36 -12.04
N ASP A 80 5.91 9.16 -12.07
CA ASP A 80 6.22 8.11 -13.03
C ASP A 80 5.35 8.20 -14.29
N LYS A 81 5.70 7.42 -15.32
CA LYS A 81 4.97 7.30 -16.58
C LYS A 81 3.59 6.65 -16.35
N LEU A 82 2.63 7.08 -17.17
CA LEU A 82 1.26 6.55 -17.23
C LEU A 82 1.17 5.02 -17.27
N PHE A 83 2.17 4.32 -17.83
CA PHE A 83 2.23 2.87 -17.88
C PHE A 83 2.23 2.21 -16.48
N HIS A 84 3.01 2.74 -15.54
CA HIS A 84 3.06 2.22 -14.16
C HIS A 84 1.73 2.45 -13.43
N THR A 85 1.09 3.61 -13.67
CA THR A 85 -0.25 3.92 -13.16
C THR A 85 -1.30 2.92 -13.65
N VAL A 86 -1.30 2.60 -14.94
CA VAL A 86 -2.25 1.61 -15.51
C VAL A 86 -2.04 0.22 -14.90
N LEU A 87 -0.79 -0.21 -14.71
CA LEU A 87 -0.49 -1.49 -14.07
C LEU A 87 -0.96 -1.55 -12.61
N VAL A 88 -0.67 -0.51 -11.83
CA VAL A 88 -1.08 -0.45 -10.42
C VAL A 88 -2.60 -0.39 -10.29
N VAL A 89 -3.27 0.47 -11.05
CA VAL A 89 -4.74 0.58 -11.03
C VAL A 89 -5.38 -0.71 -11.52
N GLY A 90 -4.86 -1.31 -12.60
CA GLY A 90 -5.32 -2.61 -13.10
C GLY A 90 -5.17 -3.72 -12.07
N GLY A 91 -4.03 -3.78 -11.38
CA GLY A 91 -3.80 -4.73 -10.28
C GLY A 91 -4.72 -4.48 -9.08
N LEU A 92 -4.97 -3.21 -8.71
CA LEU A 92 -5.88 -2.85 -7.61
C LEU A 92 -7.32 -3.24 -7.95
N LEU A 93 -7.76 -3.00 -9.19
CA LEU A 93 -9.07 -3.39 -9.68
C LEU A 93 -9.22 -4.91 -9.71
N ALA A 94 -8.22 -5.64 -10.21
CA ALA A 94 -8.22 -7.10 -10.20
C ALA A 94 -8.28 -7.65 -8.78
N ALA A 95 -7.51 -7.08 -7.83
CA ALA A 95 -7.54 -7.46 -6.43
C ALA A 95 -8.90 -7.16 -5.77
N ALA A 96 -9.47 -5.99 -6.02
CA ALA A 96 -10.78 -5.62 -5.50
C ALA A 96 -11.89 -6.56 -6.03
N LEU A 97 -11.82 -6.88 -7.33
CA LEU A 97 -12.73 -7.84 -7.96
C LEU A 97 -12.56 -9.24 -7.37
N PHE A 98 -11.33 -9.71 -7.23
CA PHE A 98 -11.01 -11.01 -6.64
C PHE A 98 -11.52 -11.12 -5.21
N VAL A 99 -11.23 -10.14 -4.35
CA VAL A 99 -11.71 -10.13 -2.96
C VAL A 99 -13.23 -10.05 -2.91
N GLY A 100 -13.85 -9.19 -3.74
CA GLY A 100 -15.31 -9.08 -3.83
C GLY A 100 -15.97 -10.40 -4.20
N PHE A 101 -15.47 -11.09 -5.23
CA PHE A 101 -15.97 -12.40 -5.62
C PHE A 101 -15.71 -13.46 -4.55
N ALA A 102 -14.51 -13.49 -3.95
CA ALA A 102 -14.19 -14.45 -2.89
C ALA A 102 -15.11 -14.29 -1.66
N LEU A 103 -15.45 -13.06 -1.29
CA LEU A 103 -16.40 -12.78 -0.21
C LEU A 103 -17.83 -13.19 -0.59
N MET A 104 -18.25 -12.91 -1.82
CA MET A 104 -19.56 -13.33 -2.33
C MET A 104 -19.68 -14.86 -2.33
N ASP A 105 -18.66 -15.55 -2.85
CA ASP A 105 -18.54 -17.00 -2.88
C ASP A 105 -18.62 -17.59 -1.47
N SER A 106 -17.78 -17.10 -0.55
CA SER A 106 -17.77 -17.53 0.85
C SER A 106 -19.14 -17.35 1.51
N GLY A 107 -19.79 -16.21 1.29
CA GLY A 107 -21.12 -15.94 1.81
C GLY A 107 -22.21 -16.85 1.24
N GLN A 108 -22.10 -17.25 -0.03
CA GLN A 108 -23.01 -18.23 -0.62
C GLN A 108 -22.78 -19.64 -0.05
N TYR A 109 -21.55 -20.10 0.12
CA TYR A 109 -21.29 -21.46 0.59
C TYR A 109 -21.37 -21.63 2.12
N GLN A 110 -21.37 -20.55 2.89
CA GLN A 110 -21.41 -20.58 4.35
C GLN A 110 -22.56 -21.44 4.91
N HIS A 111 -23.72 -21.48 4.25
CA HIS A 111 -24.86 -22.31 4.70
C HIS A 111 -24.70 -23.81 4.42
N THR A 112 -23.80 -24.19 3.51
CA THR A 112 -23.51 -25.59 3.15
C THR A 112 -22.33 -26.17 3.94
N VAL A 113 -21.68 -25.34 4.78
CA VAL A 113 -20.59 -25.78 5.64
C VAL A 113 -21.14 -26.73 6.69
N ILE A 114 -20.90 -28.03 6.50
CA ILE A 114 -21.27 -29.09 7.44
C ILE A 114 -20.52 -29.02 8.77
N TRP A 115 -19.40 -28.30 8.81
CA TRP A 115 -18.58 -28.11 10.00
C TRP A 115 -19.12 -26.98 10.86
N ASP A 116 -20.24 -27.24 11.53
CA ASP A 116 -20.77 -26.39 12.60
C ASP A 116 -19.93 -26.62 13.87
N THR A 117 -19.31 -25.57 14.41
CA THR A 117 -18.48 -25.67 15.62
C THR A 117 -19.34 -25.91 16.87
N ASP A 118 -20.57 -25.41 16.88
CA ASP A 118 -21.52 -25.58 17.98
C ASP A 118 -22.28 -26.91 17.87
N ARG A 119 -22.37 -27.49 16.67
CA ARG A 119 -23.02 -28.78 16.40
C ARG A 119 -22.23 -29.61 15.39
N PRO A 120 -21.03 -30.11 15.79
CA PRO A 120 -20.20 -30.88 14.88
C PRO A 120 -20.97 -32.12 14.41
N PRO A 121 -20.99 -32.41 13.10
CA PRO A 121 -21.57 -33.63 12.60
C PRO A 121 -20.83 -34.82 13.21
N ALA A 122 -21.54 -35.92 13.47
CA ALA A 122 -20.92 -37.13 14.00
C ALA A 122 -19.74 -37.50 13.09
N ALA A 123 -18.53 -37.49 13.66
CA ALA A 123 -17.31 -37.71 12.89
C ALA A 123 -17.43 -39.05 12.14
N PRO A 124 -17.24 -39.07 10.81
CA PRO A 124 -17.30 -40.32 10.05
C PRO A 124 -16.28 -41.36 10.56
N ILE A 125 -15.14 -40.90 11.09
CA ILE A 125 -14.13 -41.74 11.74
C ILE A 125 -13.55 -40.97 12.95
N GLY A 126 -13.87 -41.43 14.16
CA GLY A 126 -13.36 -40.92 15.43
C GLY A 126 -13.74 -41.85 16.58
N PRO A 127 -13.04 -41.81 17.74
CA PRO A 127 -13.39 -42.64 18.89
C PRO A 127 -14.83 -42.36 19.33
N ARG A 128 -15.58 -43.42 19.68
CA ARG A 128 -16.98 -43.32 20.10
C ARG A 128 -17.15 -42.27 21.22
N PRO A 129 -18.26 -41.51 21.25
CA PRO A 129 -18.56 -40.62 22.37
C PRO A 129 -18.55 -41.42 23.68
N VAL A 130 -17.78 -40.95 24.66
CA VAL A 130 -17.82 -41.48 26.03
C VAL A 130 -19.01 -40.86 26.78
N PRO A 131 -19.74 -41.64 27.58
CA PRO A 131 -20.94 -41.19 28.30
C PRO A 131 -20.65 -40.16 29.39
#